data_AF-A0A2D5GG25-F1
#
_entry.id   AF-A0A2D5GG25-F1
#
_cell.length_a   1.000
_cell.length_b   1.000
_cell.length_c   1.000
_cell.angle_alpha   90.00
_cell.angle_beta   90.00
_cell.angle_gamma   90.00
#
_symmetry.space_group_name_H-M   'P 1'
#
loop_
_entity.id
_entity.type
_entity.pdbx_description
1 polymer ?
#
loop_
_entity_poly.entity_id
_entity_poly.type
_entity_poly.pdbx_seq_one_letter_code
_entity_poly.pdbx_strand_id
1 'polypeptide(L)' 'MRLSQCHNFQDFRKLAKKRLPSPIFNYIDGAADDEVTYRNNTRAFERCDLI' A
#
# COMPACT_ATOMS: atom_id res chain seq x y z
N MET A 1 3.19 -11.12 12.54
CA MET A 1 4.08 -10.26 11.73
C MET A 1 4.89 -9.38 12.67
N ARG A 2 6.21 -9.54 12.63
CA ARG A 2 7.19 -8.67 13.28
C ARG A 2 7.84 -7.79 12.21
N LEU A 3 8.47 -6.67 12.62
CA LEU A 3 9.15 -5.76 11.69
C LEU A 3 10.23 -6.48 10.86
N SER A 4 10.94 -7.43 11.47
CA SER A 4 11.97 -8.25 10.82
C SER A 4 11.44 -9.22 9.75
N GLN A 5 10.11 -9.34 9.59
CA GLN A 5 9.47 -10.20 8.59
C GLN A 5 8.88 -9.38 7.43
N CYS A 6 9.12 -8.07 7.38
CA CYS A 6 8.70 -7.22 6.27
C CYS A 6 9.80 -7.19 5.21
N HIS A 7 9.53 -7.76 4.03
CA HIS A 7 10.51 -7.88 2.95
C HIS A 7 10.24 -6.90 1.80
N ASN A 8 9.04 -6.32 1.75
CA ASN A 8 8.64 -5.29 0.79
C ASN A 8 7.68 -4.28 1.43
N PHE A 9 7.32 -3.24 0.69
CA PHE A 9 6.44 -2.18 1.19
C PHE A 9 5.03 -2.70 1.55
N GLN A 10 4.53 -3.72 0.86
CA GLN A 10 3.22 -4.31 1.10
C GLN A 10 3.16 -4.99 2.47
N ASP A 11 4.25 -5.59 2.92
CA ASP A 11 4.34 -6.15 4.28
C ASP A 11 4.32 -5.05 5.34
N PHE A 12 4.97 -3.92 5.08
CA PHE A 12 4.90 -2.75 5.97
C PHE A 12 3.48 -2.17 6.01
N ARG A 13 2.77 -2.07 4.86
CA ARG A 13 1.35 -1.67 4.81
C ARG A 13 0.47 -2.59 5.66
N LYS A 14 0.63 -3.91 5.54
CA LYS A 14 -0.09 -4.90 6.36
C LYS A 14 0.21 -4.74 7.85
N LEU A 15 1.47 -4.52 8.21
CA LEU A 15 1.88 -4.31 9.59
C LEU A 15 1.33 -2.99 10.15
N ALA A 16 1.33 -1.92 9.36
CA ALA A 16 0.75 -0.62 9.70
C ALA A 16 -0.77 -0.74 9.94
N LYS A 17 -1.50 -1.45 9.06
CA LYS A 17 -2.94 -1.73 9.23
C LYS A 17 -3.24 -2.43 10.56
N LYS A 18 -2.33 -3.28 11.03
CA LYS A 18 -2.48 -4.00 12.31
C LYS A 18 -2.13 -3.14 13.54
N ARG A 19 -1.24 -2.17 13.40
CA ARG A 19 -0.66 -1.41 14.53
C ARG A 19 -1.27 -0.02 14.72
N LEU A 20 -1.68 0.63 13.64
CA LEU A 20 -2.24 1.98 13.69
C LEU A 20 -3.74 1.93 14.01
N PRO A 21 -4.27 2.91 14.76
CA PRO A 21 -5.72 3.10 14.88
C PRO A 21 -6.37 3.27 13.50
N SER A 22 -7.56 2.69 13.33
CA SER A 22 -8.28 2.67 12.04
C SER A 22 -8.40 4.06 11.38
N PRO A 23 -8.77 5.15 12.09
CA PRO A 23 -8.85 6.48 11.46
C PRO A 23 -7.51 6.99 10.91
N ILE A 24 -6.42 6.76 11.65
CA ILE A 24 -5.07 7.19 11.23
C ILE A 24 -4.60 6.36 10.04
N PHE A 25 -4.83 5.04 10.08
CA PHE A 25 -4.50 4.18 8.96
C PHE A 25 -5.26 4.59 7.70
N ASN A 26 -6.58 4.77 7.77
CA ASN A 26 -7.39 5.13 6.62
C ASN A 26 -7.03 6.51 6.05
N TYR A 27 -6.65 7.47 6.91
CA TYR A 27 -6.18 8.78 6.46
C TYR A 27 -4.88 8.71 5.64
N ILE A 28 -3.97 7.80 5.99
CA ILE A 28 -2.68 7.63 5.31
C ILE A 28 -2.84 6.73 4.06
N ASP A 29 -3.64 5.67 4.18
CA ASP A 29 -3.69 4.56 3.24
C ASP A 29 -4.73 4.71 2.13
N GLY A 30 -5.77 5.52 2.41
CA GLY A 30 -6.92 5.72 1.53
C GLY A 30 -6.65 6.68 0.39
N ALA A 31 -7.37 6.51 -0.70
CA ALA A 31 -7.35 7.40 -1.85
C ALA A 31 -8.75 7.97 -2.15
N ALA A 32 -8.85 8.78 -3.23
CA ALA A 32 -10.12 9.37 -3.63
C ALA A 32 -11.12 8.32 -4.11
N ASP A 33 -12.36 8.43 -3.63
CA ASP A 33 -13.54 7.67 -4.08
C ASP A 33 -13.25 6.15 -4.15
N ASP A 34 -13.63 5.48 -5.23
CA ASP A 34 -13.36 4.04 -5.48
C ASP A 34 -11.86 3.66 -5.66
N GLU A 35 -10.93 4.58 -5.41
CA GLU A 35 -9.47 4.41 -5.47
C GLU A 35 -8.94 3.88 -6.82
N VAL A 36 -9.67 4.12 -7.92
CA VAL A 36 -9.32 3.63 -9.26
C VAL A 36 -7.96 4.18 -9.71
N THR A 37 -7.75 5.49 -9.56
CA THR A 37 -6.48 6.15 -9.93
C THR A 37 -5.32 5.62 -9.10
N TYR A 38 -5.55 5.39 -7.80
CA TYR A 38 -4.53 4.82 -6.91
C TYR A 38 -4.06 3.43 -7.38
N ARG A 39 -5.00 2.54 -7.75
CA ARG A 39 -4.64 1.22 -8.33
C ARG A 39 -3.95 1.34 -9.69
N ASN A 40 -4.41 2.25 -10.54
CA ASN A 40 -3.85 2.46 -11.87
C ASN A 40 -2.41 2.98 -11.83
N ASN A 41 -2.06 3.84 -10.87
CA ASN A 41 -0.70 4.35 -10.71
C ASN A 41 0.31 3.20 -10.54
N THR A 42 0.00 2.21 -9.72
CA THR A 42 0.87 1.04 -9.53
C THR A 42 0.87 0.13 -10.75
N ARG A 43 -0.31 -0.16 -11.32
CA ARG A 43 -0.44 -1.05 -12.49
C ARG A 43 0.21 -0.50 -13.75
N ALA A 44 0.38 0.82 -13.86
CA ALA A 44 1.04 1.43 -15.01
C ALA A 44 2.46 0.90 -15.21
N PHE A 45 3.16 0.58 -14.12
CA PHE A 45 4.52 0.02 -14.18
C PHE A 45 4.57 -1.40 -14.74
N GLU A 46 3.48 -2.17 -14.70
CA GLU A 46 3.41 -3.52 -15.30
C GLU A 46 3.39 -3.48 -16.84
N ARG A 47 3.23 -2.29 -17.43
CA ARG A 47 3.16 -2.09 -18.89
C ARG A 47 4.50 -1.65 -19.50
N CYS A 48 5.54 -1.57 -18.68
CA CYS A 48 6.88 -1.15 -19.10
C CYS A 48 7.89 -2.24 -18.75
N ASP A 49 8.66 -2.68 -19.73
CA ASP A 49 9.75 -3.62 -19.51
C ASP A 49 11.06 -2.88 -19.20
N LEU A 50 11.91 -3.52 -18.39
CA LEU A 50 13.28 -3.08 -18.17
C LEU A 50 14.18 -3.73 -19.25
N ILE A 51 15.01 -2.92 -19.91
CA ILE A 51 16.01 -3.37 -20.90
C ILE A 51 17.35 -3.56 -20.21
#